data_AF-A0A1V5LPS5-F1
#
_entry.id   AF-A0A1V5LPS5-F1
#
_cell.length_a   1.000
_cell.length_b   1.000
_cell.length_c   1.000
_cell.angle_alpha   90.00
_cell.angle_beta   90.00
_cell.angle_gamma   90.00
#
_symmetry.space_group_name_H-M   'P 1'
#
loop_
_entity.id
_entity.type
_entity.pdbx_description
1 polymer ?
#
loop_
_entity_poly.entity_id
_entity_poly.type
_entity_poly.pdbx_seq_one_letter_code
_entity_poly.pdbx_strand_id
1 'polypeptide(L)'
;MDLPFGNRLEFASGNNNCFGSTTAFAALGPVADYTAGATNDTHWARAVLFSKDADRDDPVYLLVRDDVSRPDAATSVNWWIMTRNVAPEGLAKPGVVPINITHEEWVRNMGKNWANALKAKPRAPAPENPDDAPTPPAAPETMPVLTGQRHHFPGMCGVDVDLFIAAPADPHILTDAASTGKIPYCQAPGLYETQQLVRISQPAGKPYLTLITPRWPDSARPTYRTIADGAGVAVSSPGREDRLFLGADPITYNDAVVQIAARGGFARKGGALPLRLMVLDGAITAGGITLAAKEPAALVYDGKAITLYCAKGVEPDVTLAPALRGTKITRVEE
;
A
#
# COMPACT_ATOMS: atom_id res chain seq x y z
N MET A 1 4.82 26.68 9.74
CA MET A 1 5.41 26.02 8.56
C MET A 1 4.74 24.65 8.52
N ASP A 2 3.61 24.57 7.81
CA ASP A 2 2.84 23.34 7.70
C ASP A 2 3.65 22.38 6.83
N LEU A 3 4.20 21.33 7.43
CA LEU A 3 4.63 20.18 6.67
C LEU A 3 3.33 19.50 6.22
N PRO A 4 2.96 19.52 4.92
CA PRO A 4 1.90 18.63 4.48
C PRO A 4 2.31 17.23 4.90
N PHE A 5 1.40 16.44 5.47
CA PHE A 5 1.62 15.01 5.68
C PHE A 5 2.07 14.43 4.35
N GLY A 6 3.38 14.30 4.18
CA GLY A 6 3.98 13.73 3.00
C GLY A 6 3.67 12.26 3.08
N ASN A 7 2.88 11.75 2.13
CA ASN A 7 2.71 10.33 1.89
C ASN A 7 4.06 9.76 1.46
N ARG A 8 5.04 9.69 2.36
CA ARG A 8 6.39 9.23 2.08
C ARG A 8 6.59 7.90 2.81
N LEU A 9 7.08 6.90 2.09
CA LEU A 9 7.54 5.68 2.73
C LEU A 9 8.86 5.98 3.45
N GLU A 10 8.86 5.90 4.78
CA GLU A 10 10.09 5.90 5.57
C GLU A 10 10.40 4.48 6.02
N PHE A 11 11.58 3.97 5.66
CA PHE A 11 12.11 2.79 6.31
C PHE A 11 12.70 3.19 7.65
N ALA A 12 12.17 2.63 8.73
CA ALA A 12 12.83 2.75 10.03
C ALA A 12 14.23 2.12 9.92
N SER A 13 15.27 2.95 9.94
CA SER A 13 16.65 2.52 10.17
C SER A 13 16.77 2.13 11.64
N GLY A 14 16.26 0.95 11.99
CA GLY A 14 16.31 0.44 13.34
C GLY A 14 17.75 0.24 13.79
N ASN A 15 18.19 1.00 14.79
CA ASN A 15 19.51 0.92 15.44
C ASN A 15 19.78 -0.42 16.17
N ASN A 16 18.93 -1.43 16.05
CA ASN A 16 19.06 -2.71 16.74
C ASN A 16 19.20 -3.87 15.74
N ASN A 17 20.46 -4.24 15.50
CA ASN A 17 20.98 -5.56 15.12
C ASN A 17 20.68 -6.17 13.74
N CYS A 18 19.96 -5.51 12.84
CA CYS A 18 19.76 -5.99 11.45
C CYS A 18 19.98 -4.86 10.43
N PHE A 19 21.13 -4.17 10.50
CA PHE A 19 21.45 -3.08 9.59
C PHE A 19 21.42 -3.55 8.12
N GLY A 20 20.41 -3.09 7.40
CA GLY A 20 20.42 -3.02 5.94
C GLY A 20 20.60 -1.58 5.50
N SER A 21 20.96 -1.38 4.24
CA SER A 21 21.04 -0.05 3.63
C SER A 21 19.89 0.12 2.64
N THR A 22 19.32 1.33 2.60
CA THR A 22 18.48 1.75 1.47
C THR A 22 19.38 1.91 0.26
N THR A 23 19.14 1.14 -0.78
CA THR A 23 19.92 1.17 -2.03
C THR A 23 19.25 2.02 -3.11
N ALA A 24 17.93 2.23 -3.00
CA ALA A 24 17.19 3.10 -3.89
C ALA A 24 16.00 3.75 -3.18
N PHE A 25 15.71 5.00 -3.52
CA PHE A 25 14.49 5.72 -3.13
C PHE A 25 14.09 6.66 -4.27
N ALA A 26 12.81 6.66 -4.63
CA ALA A 26 12.21 7.60 -5.57
C ALA A 26 10.82 7.99 -5.08
N ALA A 27 10.56 9.28 -4.96
CA ALA A 27 9.22 9.84 -4.88
C ALA A 27 8.85 10.28 -6.31
N LEU A 28 7.70 9.85 -6.81
CA LEU A 28 7.23 10.18 -8.16
C LEU A 28 5.86 10.85 -8.06
N GLY A 29 5.80 11.88 -7.22
CA GLY A 29 4.64 12.73 -7.00
C GLY A 29 3.39 11.96 -6.55
N PRO A 30 2.23 12.22 -7.16
CA PRO A 30 0.98 11.59 -6.78
C PRO A 30 0.82 10.18 -7.38
N VAL A 31 1.80 9.64 -8.11
CA VAL A 31 1.64 8.35 -8.81
C VAL A 31 2.13 7.18 -7.98
N ALA A 32 3.39 7.24 -7.55
CA ALA A 32 4.00 6.17 -6.79
C ALA A 32 5.25 6.64 -6.05
N ASP A 33 5.60 5.91 -5.00
CA ASP A 33 6.95 5.90 -4.45
C ASP A 33 7.55 4.51 -4.66
N TYR A 34 8.87 4.48 -4.76
CA TYR A 34 9.64 3.24 -4.79
C TYR A 34 10.80 3.33 -3.83
N THR A 35 11.08 2.22 -3.16
CA THR A 35 12.33 2.10 -2.44
C THR A 35 12.74 0.65 -2.30
N ALA A 36 14.05 0.43 -2.27
CA ALA A 36 14.63 -0.87 -2.06
C ALA A 36 15.83 -0.77 -1.12
N GLY A 37 16.11 -1.89 -0.46
CA GLY A 37 17.26 -2.06 0.40
C GLY A 37 17.59 -3.52 0.58
N ALA A 38 18.75 -3.79 1.15
CA ALA A 38 19.19 -5.13 1.49
C ALA A 38 19.90 -5.14 2.84
N THR A 39 19.89 -6.29 3.51
CA THR A 39 20.74 -6.52 4.68
C THR A 39 22.21 -6.43 4.31
N ASN A 40 23.08 -6.10 5.27
CA ASN A 40 24.52 -6.01 5.03
C ASN A 40 25.15 -7.30 4.49
N ASP A 41 24.59 -8.47 4.83
CA ASP A 41 25.02 -9.77 4.32
C ASP A 41 24.40 -10.11 2.95
N THR A 42 23.58 -9.22 2.38
CA THR A 42 22.89 -9.34 1.09
C THR A 42 21.95 -10.54 0.95
N HIS A 43 21.73 -11.29 2.03
CA HIS A 43 20.90 -12.49 2.00
C HIS A 43 19.41 -12.19 2.09
N TRP A 44 19.03 -10.94 2.37
CA TRP A 44 17.67 -10.46 2.30
C TRP A 44 17.65 -9.10 1.60
N ALA A 45 16.98 -9.03 0.46
CA ALA A 45 16.63 -7.78 -0.20
C ALA A 45 15.11 -7.53 -0.12
N ARG A 46 14.72 -6.28 0.10
CA ARG A 46 13.33 -5.83 0.07
C ARG A 46 13.18 -4.72 -0.94
N ALA A 47 12.14 -4.82 -1.77
CA ALA A 47 11.67 -3.74 -2.61
C ALA A 47 10.21 -3.45 -2.28
N VAL A 48 9.85 -2.17 -2.29
CA VAL A 48 8.51 -1.68 -2.02
C VAL A 48 8.11 -0.71 -3.12
N LEU A 49 6.97 -0.97 -3.75
CA LEU A 49 6.31 -0.05 -4.66
C LEU A 49 5.00 0.39 -3.98
N PHE A 50 4.88 1.69 -3.75
CA PHE A 50 3.71 2.30 -3.13
C PHE A 50 2.98 3.15 -4.17
N SER A 51 1.92 2.62 -4.78
CA SER A 51 1.08 3.38 -5.71
C SER A 51 -0.01 4.13 -4.94
N LYS A 52 -0.18 5.41 -5.26
CA LYS A 52 -1.14 6.31 -4.62
C LYS A 52 -1.78 7.24 -5.66
N ASP A 53 -2.66 8.11 -5.17
CA ASP A 53 -3.30 9.19 -5.91
C ASP A 53 -3.36 10.44 -5.03
N ALA A 54 -3.49 11.61 -5.68
CA ALA A 54 -3.96 12.83 -5.04
C ALA A 54 -5.44 12.72 -4.61
N ASP A 55 -6.27 11.96 -5.32
CA ASP A 55 -7.62 11.61 -4.86
C ASP A 55 -7.54 10.59 -3.72
N ARG A 56 -8.01 11.00 -2.54
CA ARG A 56 -8.03 10.19 -1.32
C ARG A 56 -8.91 8.94 -1.43
N ASP A 57 -9.91 8.98 -2.31
CA ASP A 57 -10.90 7.91 -2.46
C ASP A 57 -10.45 6.88 -3.52
N ASP A 58 -9.36 7.19 -4.23
CA ASP A 58 -8.72 6.25 -5.14
C ASP A 58 -7.90 5.20 -4.38
N PRO A 59 -7.78 3.98 -4.91
CA PRO A 59 -7.13 2.89 -4.19
C PRO A 59 -5.63 3.15 -4.12
N VAL A 60 -5.11 2.80 -2.96
CA VAL A 60 -3.70 2.82 -2.63
C VAL A 60 -3.20 1.38 -2.58
N TYR A 61 -2.01 1.15 -3.14
CA TYR A 61 -1.41 -0.18 -3.20
C TYR A 61 -0.01 -0.13 -2.63
N LEU A 62 0.29 -1.06 -1.73
CA LEU A 62 1.64 -1.31 -1.25
C LEU A 62 2.05 -2.71 -1.70
N LEU A 63 2.81 -2.78 -2.80
CA LEU A 63 3.38 -4.02 -3.31
C LEU A 63 4.77 -4.21 -2.71
N VAL A 64 4.96 -5.30 -1.98
CA VAL A 64 6.23 -5.60 -1.31
C VAL A 64 6.78 -6.91 -1.85
N ARG A 65 8.05 -6.86 -2.24
CA ARG A 65 8.85 -8.02 -2.61
C ARG A 65 9.95 -8.23 -1.59
N ASP A 66 10.09 -9.46 -1.13
CA ASP A 66 11.26 -9.90 -0.36
C ASP A 66 11.96 -11.03 -1.11
N ASP A 67 13.23 -10.84 -1.41
CA ASP A 67 14.12 -11.88 -1.93
C ASP A 67 15.03 -12.36 -0.80
N VAL A 68 14.89 -13.63 -0.41
CA VAL A 68 15.69 -14.22 0.68
C VAL A 68 16.52 -15.37 0.14
N SER A 69 17.84 -15.21 0.15
CA SER A 69 18.81 -16.12 -0.47
C SER A 69 19.69 -16.86 0.54
N ARG A 70 19.46 -16.69 1.85
CA ARG A 70 20.28 -17.34 2.88
C ARG A 70 20.20 -18.88 2.73
N PRO A 71 21.32 -19.58 2.47
CA PRO A 71 21.33 -21.04 2.36
C PRO A 71 20.83 -21.68 3.66
N ASP A 72 20.13 -22.80 3.54
CA ASP A 72 19.72 -23.67 4.66
C ASP A 72 18.85 -23.02 5.76
N ALA A 73 18.31 -21.83 5.51
CA ALA A 73 17.37 -21.17 6.39
C ALA A 73 15.94 -21.38 5.88
N ALA A 74 15.06 -21.91 6.74
CA ALA A 74 13.64 -21.66 6.55
C ALA A 74 13.42 -20.15 6.64
N THR A 75 12.74 -19.59 5.65
CA THR A 75 12.46 -18.16 5.61
C THR A 75 11.00 -17.94 5.95
N SER A 76 10.71 -16.82 6.58
CA SER A 76 9.33 -16.41 6.84
C SER A 76 9.19 -14.90 6.75
N VAL A 77 8.17 -14.45 6.05
CA VAL A 77 7.73 -13.04 6.09
C VAL A 77 6.58 -12.93 7.07
N ASN A 78 6.71 -11.97 7.99
CA ASN A 78 5.73 -11.68 9.03
C ASN A 78 5.08 -10.34 8.73
N TRP A 79 3.77 -10.35 8.53
CA TRP A 79 2.95 -9.15 8.37
C TRP A 79 2.16 -8.89 9.65
N TRP A 80 2.47 -7.78 10.32
CA TRP A 80 1.74 -7.28 11.49
C TRP A 80 0.77 -6.19 11.01
N ILE A 81 -0.43 -6.59 10.59
CA ILE A 81 -1.22 -5.78 9.65
C ILE A 81 -2.18 -4.83 10.35
N MET A 82 -2.78 -5.22 11.48
CA MET A 82 -3.75 -4.38 12.19
C MET A 82 -3.75 -4.62 13.69
N THR A 83 -3.96 -3.53 14.42
CA THR A 83 -4.40 -3.54 15.81
C THR A 83 -5.84 -4.08 15.88
N ARG A 84 -6.07 -5.12 16.69
CA ARG A 84 -7.40 -5.65 17.08
C ARG A 84 -8.04 -4.88 18.21
N ASN A 85 -7.22 -4.34 19.11
CA ASN A 85 -7.68 -3.61 20.26
C ASN A 85 -6.62 -2.60 20.68
N VAL A 86 -7.04 -1.38 21.00
CA VAL A 86 -6.26 -0.41 21.75
C VAL A 86 -7.01 -0.17 23.05
N ALA A 87 -6.45 -0.63 24.18
CA ALA A 87 -7.10 -0.50 25.48
C ALA A 87 -6.19 0.20 26.52
N PRO A 88 -6.75 1.06 27.39
CA PRO A 88 -6.04 1.57 28.56
C PRO A 88 -5.61 0.46 29.54
N GLU A 89 -4.51 0.66 30.25
CA GLU A 89 -4.01 -0.24 31.31
C GLU A 89 -4.98 -0.35 32.47
N GLY A 90 -5.18 -1.58 32.96
CA GLY A 90 -6.11 -1.89 34.05
C GLY A 90 -7.55 -2.24 33.64
N LEU A 91 -7.90 -2.15 32.35
CA LEU A 91 -9.20 -2.62 31.85
C LEU A 91 -9.11 -4.09 31.40
N ALA A 92 -9.25 -5.00 32.35
CA ALA A 92 -9.12 -6.45 32.17
C ALA A 92 -10.25 -7.14 31.39
N LYS A 93 -10.97 -6.44 30.49
CA LYS A 93 -12.06 -7.06 29.70
C LYS A 93 -11.90 -6.78 28.20
N PRO A 94 -12.05 -7.79 27.33
CA PRO A 94 -12.34 -7.59 25.92
C PRO A 94 -13.76 -7.02 25.82
N GLY A 95 -13.83 -5.70 25.90
CA GLY A 95 -14.89 -4.90 25.33
C GLY A 95 -14.17 -3.81 24.57
N VAL A 96 -14.71 -3.39 23.45
CA VAL A 96 -14.33 -2.12 22.82
C VAL A 96 -14.39 -1.09 23.93
N VAL A 97 -13.23 -0.66 24.44
CA VAL A 97 -13.18 0.60 25.17
C VAL A 97 -13.40 1.59 24.04
N PRO A 98 -14.57 2.26 23.95
CA PRO A 98 -14.60 3.44 23.12
C PRO A 98 -13.48 4.29 23.69
N ILE A 99 -12.40 4.47 22.91
CA ILE A 99 -11.54 5.60 23.13
C ILE A 99 -12.53 6.75 23.02
N ASN A 100 -12.98 7.31 24.14
CA ASN A 100 -13.70 8.56 24.12
C ASN A 100 -12.67 9.52 23.56
N ILE A 101 -12.78 9.77 22.26
CA ILE A 101 -11.82 10.52 21.46
C ILE A 101 -11.97 12.00 21.81
N THR A 102 -11.72 12.34 23.07
CA THR A 102 -11.71 13.71 23.61
C THR A 102 -10.29 14.22 23.77
N HIS A 103 -9.27 13.46 23.34
CA HIS A 103 -7.93 14.02 23.19
C HIS A 103 -7.95 14.99 21.99
N GLU A 104 -8.33 16.23 22.26
CA GLU A 104 -8.45 17.31 21.28
C GLU A 104 -7.18 17.49 20.45
N GLU A 105 -6.01 17.10 20.96
CA GLU A 105 -4.77 17.04 20.17
C GLU A 105 -4.73 15.92 19.14
N TRP A 106 -5.21 14.73 19.48
CA TRP A 106 -5.25 13.61 18.53
C TRP A 106 -6.30 13.86 17.44
N VAL A 107 -7.49 14.38 17.80
CA VAL A 107 -8.53 14.81 16.83
C VAL A 107 -8.10 16.04 16.03
N ARG A 108 -7.34 16.96 16.60
CA ARG A 108 -6.80 18.10 15.85
C ARG A 108 -5.76 17.69 14.82
N ASN A 109 -4.97 16.66 15.12
CA ASN A 109 -3.88 16.18 14.25
C ASN A 109 -4.33 15.13 13.22
N MET A 110 -5.23 14.20 13.58
CA MET A 110 -5.77 13.17 12.66
C MET A 110 -7.19 13.51 12.15
N GLY A 111 -7.98 14.20 12.97
CA GLY A 111 -9.41 14.38 12.79
C GLY A 111 -9.84 15.49 11.82
N LYS A 112 -8.97 16.39 11.36
CA LYS A 112 -9.37 17.34 10.29
C LYS A 112 -9.77 16.61 9.00
N ASN A 113 -9.03 15.58 8.62
CA ASN A 113 -9.32 14.77 7.43
C ASN A 113 -10.50 13.82 7.68
N TRP A 114 -10.58 13.24 8.88
CA TRP A 114 -11.69 12.37 9.28
C TRP A 114 -13.03 13.11 9.40
N ALA A 115 -13.06 14.29 10.01
CA ALA A 115 -14.25 15.13 10.13
C ALA A 115 -14.76 15.60 8.76
N ASN A 116 -13.86 15.87 7.81
CA ASN A 116 -14.24 16.20 6.43
C ASN A 116 -14.78 14.98 5.66
N ALA A 117 -14.28 13.77 5.93
CA ALA A 117 -14.85 12.54 5.39
C ALA A 117 -16.25 12.25 5.94
N LEU A 118 -16.47 12.48 7.25
CA LEU A 118 -17.79 12.32 7.88
C LEU A 118 -18.82 13.37 7.42
N LYS A 119 -18.39 14.59 7.05
CA LYS A 119 -19.27 15.62 6.49
C LYS A 119 -19.80 15.30 5.08
N ALA A 120 -19.15 14.39 4.35
CA ALA A 120 -19.56 14.00 3.00
C ALA A 120 -20.72 12.98 2.98
N LYS A 121 -21.05 12.36 4.13
CA LYS A 121 -22.30 11.61 4.31
C LYS A 121 -23.28 12.46 5.12
N PRO A 122 -24.57 12.54 4.74
CA PRO A 122 -25.57 13.19 5.58
C PRO A 122 -25.59 12.50 6.94
N ARG A 123 -25.12 13.20 7.97
CA ARG A 123 -25.20 12.71 9.35
C ARG A 123 -26.64 12.90 9.79
N ALA A 124 -27.25 11.88 10.38
CA ALA A 124 -28.48 12.07 11.14
C ALA A 124 -28.26 13.20 12.17
N PRO A 125 -29.27 14.05 12.45
CA PRO A 125 -29.15 15.10 13.44
C PRO A 125 -28.69 14.51 14.77
N ALA A 126 -27.75 15.19 15.43
CA ALA A 126 -27.29 14.78 16.75
C ALA A 126 -28.49 14.78 17.71
N PRO A 127 -28.59 13.80 18.64
CA PRO A 127 -29.64 13.81 19.65
C PRO A 127 -29.51 15.07 20.53
N GLU A 128 -30.64 15.64 20.93
CA GLU A 128 -30.70 16.84 21.80
C GLU A 128 -30.06 16.62 23.18
N ASN A 129 -29.96 15.37 23.61
CA ASN A 129 -29.37 14.97 24.87
C ASN A 129 -28.20 14.00 24.62
N PRO A 130 -26.97 14.31 25.07
CA PRO A 130 -25.82 13.43 24.88
C PRO A 130 -25.96 12.07 25.58
N ASP A 131 -26.79 11.96 26.61
CA ASP A 131 -27.10 10.69 27.29
C ASP A 131 -28.08 9.80 26.50
N ASP A 132 -28.82 10.40 25.55
CA ASP A 132 -29.71 9.68 24.61
C ASP A 132 -28.98 9.28 23.32
N ALA A 133 -27.66 9.54 23.23
CA ALA A 133 -26.86 9.01 22.15
C ALA A 133 -26.95 7.47 22.21
N PRO A 134 -27.52 6.80 21.19
CA PRO A 134 -27.56 5.35 21.20
C PRO A 134 -26.14 4.87 21.37
N THR A 135 -25.91 4.01 22.36
CA THR A 135 -24.65 3.27 22.48
C THR A 135 -24.34 2.77 21.09
N PRO A 136 -23.19 3.17 20.48
CA PRO A 136 -22.84 2.68 19.17
C PRO A 136 -22.98 1.15 19.25
N PRO A 137 -23.74 0.52 18.33
CA PRO A 137 -23.84 -0.93 18.36
C PRO A 137 -22.40 -1.45 18.42
N ALA A 138 -22.13 -2.36 19.36
CA ALA A 138 -20.81 -2.97 19.47
C ALA A 138 -20.40 -3.35 18.05
N ALA A 139 -19.32 -2.73 17.55
CA ALA A 139 -18.87 -3.01 16.20
C ALA A 139 -18.74 -4.53 16.12
N PRO A 140 -19.44 -5.20 15.20
CA PRO A 140 -19.35 -6.65 15.14
C PRO A 140 -17.87 -6.97 15.04
N GLU A 141 -17.36 -7.76 15.99
CA GLU A 141 -16.00 -8.27 15.96
C GLU A 141 -15.89 -9.11 14.69
N THR A 142 -15.55 -8.45 13.59
CA THR A 142 -15.37 -9.09 12.32
C THR A 142 -13.96 -9.65 12.39
N MET A 143 -13.91 -10.93 12.74
CA MET A 143 -12.68 -11.69 12.71
C MET A 143 -12.09 -11.64 11.30
N PRO A 144 -10.75 -11.69 11.18
CA PRO A 144 -10.09 -11.76 9.89
C PRO A 144 -10.64 -12.91 9.07
N VAL A 145 -10.86 -12.65 7.79
CA VAL A 145 -11.28 -13.68 6.84
C VAL A 145 -10.05 -14.12 6.07
N LEU A 146 -9.60 -15.34 6.33
CA LEU A 146 -8.41 -15.93 5.71
C LEU A 146 -8.88 -16.95 4.66
N THR A 147 -8.67 -16.67 3.38
CA THR A 147 -9.14 -17.55 2.30
C THR A 147 -8.11 -17.66 1.19
N GLY A 148 -7.40 -18.80 1.15
CA GLY A 148 -6.36 -19.04 0.16
C GLY A 148 -5.26 -17.99 0.23
N GLN A 149 -4.97 -17.33 -0.89
CA GLN A 149 -3.98 -16.24 -1.00
C GLN A 149 -4.48 -14.88 -0.51
N ARG A 150 -5.78 -14.74 -0.22
CA ARG A 150 -6.39 -13.47 0.15
C ARG A 150 -6.79 -13.49 1.63
N HIS A 151 -6.37 -12.47 2.34
CA HIS A 151 -6.70 -12.27 3.74
C HIS A 151 -7.29 -10.88 3.91
N HIS A 152 -8.41 -10.80 4.60
CA HIS A 152 -9.10 -9.56 4.86
C HIS A 152 -9.10 -9.26 6.36
N PHE A 153 -8.64 -8.06 6.70
CA PHE A 153 -8.54 -7.52 8.05
C PHE A 153 -9.49 -6.33 8.20
N PRO A 154 -10.58 -6.48 8.94
CA PRO A 154 -11.43 -5.35 9.30
C PRO A 154 -10.68 -4.36 10.17
N GLY A 155 -10.78 -3.07 9.85
CA GLY A 155 -10.03 -2.05 10.56
C GLY A 155 -10.76 -1.39 11.72
N MET A 156 -10.09 -1.27 12.86
CA MET A 156 -10.63 -0.54 14.02
C MET A 156 -10.84 0.95 13.76
N CYS A 157 -10.05 1.54 12.87
CA CYS A 157 -10.12 2.97 12.52
C CYS A 157 -10.89 3.19 11.20
N GLY A 158 -11.85 2.32 10.89
CA GLY A 158 -12.71 2.44 9.71
C GLY A 158 -11.98 2.33 8.36
N VAL A 159 -10.80 1.71 8.34
CA VAL A 159 -10.06 1.37 7.13
C VAL A 159 -9.74 -0.12 7.18
N ASP A 160 -10.43 -0.88 6.33
CA ASP A 160 -10.15 -2.29 6.11
C ASP A 160 -8.82 -2.46 5.37
N VAL A 161 -8.17 -3.61 5.56
CA VAL A 161 -7.00 -4.00 4.79
C VAL A 161 -7.24 -5.34 4.12
N ASP A 162 -6.99 -5.42 2.82
CA ASP A 162 -6.83 -6.68 2.10
C ASP A 162 -5.33 -6.95 1.92
N LEU A 163 -4.90 -8.17 2.23
CA LEU A 163 -3.57 -8.72 1.98
C LEU A 163 -3.70 -9.83 0.94
N PHE A 164 -3.05 -9.68 -0.20
CA PHE A 164 -3.00 -10.69 -1.25
C PHE A 164 -1.57 -11.20 -1.44
N ILE A 165 -1.40 -12.52 -1.31
CA ILE A 165 -0.10 -13.20 -1.40
C ILE A 165 0.06 -13.72 -2.83
N ALA A 166 0.81 -13.00 -3.64
CA ALA A 166 1.05 -13.34 -5.04
C ALA A 166 2.14 -14.41 -5.20
N ALA A 167 3.14 -14.39 -4.32
CA ALA A 167 4.17 -15.41 -4.21
C ALA A 167 4.49 -15.71 -2.73
N PRO A 168 4.64 -17.00 -2.34
CA PRO A 168 4.50 -18.19 -3.19
C PRO A 168 3.06 -18.46 -3.63
N ALA A 169 2.88 -19.22 -4.72
CA ALA A 169 1.56 -19.55 -5.27
C ALA A 169 0.74 -20.48 -4.35
N ASP A 170 1.40 -21.30 -3.54
CA ASP A 170 0.77 -22.13 -2.51
C ASP A 170 1.42 -21.82 -1.15
N PRO A 171 1.01 -20.72 -0.51
CA PRO A 171 1.64 -20.27 0.73
C PRO A 171 1.27 -21.16 1.90
N HIS A 172 2.30 -21.57 2.67
CA HIS A 172 2.07 -22.08 4.02
C HIS A 172 1.85 -20.89 4.96
N ILE A 173 0.60 -20.71 5.37
CA ILE A 173 0.15 -19.57 6.15
C ILE A 173 -0.10 -19.98 7.59
N LEU A 174 0.55 -19.26 8.51
CA LEU A 174 0.27 -19.32 9.93
C LEU A 174 -0.26 -17.96 10.37
N THR A 175 -1.30 -17.98 11.20
CA THR A 175 -1.80 -16.75 11.84
C THR A 175 -1.61 -16.81 13.33
N ASP A 176 -1.25 -15.68 13.90
CA ASP A 176 -1.03 -15.52 15.33
C ASP A 176 -1.51 -14.14 15.78
N ALA A 177 -1.47 -13.87 17.08
CA ALA A 177 -1.68 -12.54 17.63
C ALA A 177 -0.65 -12.27 18.73
N ALA A 178 -0.10 -11.06 18.73
CA ALA A 178 0.77 -10.61 19.80
C ALA A 178 0.20 -9.35 20.43
N SER A 179 0.21 -9.30 21.76
CA SER A 179 -0.13 -8.11 22.51
C SER A 179 1.15 -7.48 23.05
N THR A 180 1.32 -6.18 22.84
CA THR A 180 2.37 -5.40 23.49
C THR A 180 1.74 -4.45 24.50
N GLY A 181 2.26 -4.46 25.73
CA GLY A 181 1.90 -3.50 26.78
C GLY A 181 2.68 -2.18 26.71
N LYS A 182 3.56 -2.03 25.72
CA LYS A 182 4.24 -0.77 25.41
C LYS A 182 4.20 -0.57 23.90
N ILE A 183 3.31 0.31 23.45
CA ILE A 183 3.21 0.65 22.03
C ILE A 183 4.46 1.45 21.65
N PRO A 184 5.32 0.96 20.73
CA PRO A 184 6.62 1.58 20.48
C PRO A 184 6.53 3.01 19.91
N TYR A 185 5.40 3.38 19.30
CA TYR A 185 5.13 4.71 18.75
C TYR A 185 4.25 5.59 19.65
N CYS A 186 3.77 5.08 20.78
CA CYS A 186 3.01 5.87 21.75
C CYS A 186 3.64 5.65 23.12
N GLN A 187 4.46 6.61 23.57
CA GLN A 187 5.00 6.60 24.94
C GLN A 187 3.93 6.87 26.02
N ALA A 188 2.64 6.93 25.64
CA ALA A 188 1.57 7.01 26.60
C ALA A 188 1.58 5.75 27.46
N PRO A 189 1.85 5.86 28.78
CA PRO A 189 1.76 4.73 29.68
C PRO A 189 0.36 4.12 29.60
N GLY A 190 0.33 2.80 29.52
CA GLY A 190 -0.90 2.04 29.60
C GLY A 190 -1.77 2.05 28.36
N LEU A 191 -1.21 2.01 27.16
CA LEU A 191 -1.95 1.53 25.99
C LEU A 191 -1.47 0.12 25.62
N TYR A 192 -2.43 -0.80 25.49
CA TYR A 192 -2.20 -2.16 25.00
C TYR A 192 -2.66 -2.24 23.57
N GLU A 193 -1.80 -2.74 22.70
CA GLU A 193 -2.14 -3.05 21.32
C GLU A 193 -2.00 -4.56 21.09
N THR A 194 -3.08 -5.18 20.61
CA THR A 194 -3.02 -6.56 20.09
C THR A 194 -2.91 -6.50 18.58
N GLN A 195 -1.79 -6.92 18.02
CA GLN A 195 -1.58 -7.00 16.58
C GLN A 195 -1.88 -8.40 16.08
N GLN A 196 -2.39 -8.48 14.86
CA GLN A 196 -2.52 -9.75 14.16
C GLN A 196 -1.32 -10.01 13.28
N LEU A 197 -0.85 -11.25 13.30
CA LEU A 197 0.21 -11.74 12.46
C LEU A 197 -0.35 -12.60 11.33
N VAL A 198 0.10 -12.32 10.11
CA VAL A 198 0.15 -13.31 9.04
C VAL A 198 1.61 -13.66 8.80
N ARG A 199 1.96 -14.93 9.01
CA ARG A 199 3.27 -15.47 8.68
C ARG A 199 3.16 -16.34 7.44
N ILE A 200 3.98 -16.02 6.45
CA ILE A 200 4.12 -16.78 5.21
C ILE A 200 5.48 -17.45 5.25
N SER A 201 5.55 -18.77 5.07
CA SER A 201 6.81 -19.51 5.09
C SER A 201 7.06 -20.27 3.80
N GLN A 202 8.30 -20.28 3.33
CA GLN A 202 8.77 -21.12 2.23
C GLN A 202 10.29 -21.38 2.36
N PRO A 203 10.82 -22.39 1.64
CA PRO A 203 12.26 -22.56 1.50
C PRO A 203 12.93 -21.30 0.95
N ALA A 204 14.20 -21.08 1.33
CA ALA A 204 15.01 -19.99 0.77
C ALA A 204 15.19 -20.12 -0.76
N GLY A 205 15.59 -19.01 -1.39
CA GLY A 205 15.82 -18.92 -2.83
C GLY A 205 14.58 -18.64 -3.67
N LYS A 206 13.42 -18.46 -3.03
CA LYS A 206 12.17 -18.04 -3.69
C LYS A 206 11.70 -16.69 -3.14
N PRO A 207 11.12 -15.83 -3.98
CA PRO A 207 10.64 -14.53 -3.55
C PRO A 207 9.32 -14.64 -2.79
N TYR A 208 9.09 -13.71 -1.89
CA TYR A 208 7.76 -13.35 -1.43
C TYR A 208 7.29 -12.14 -2.21
N LEU A 209 6.03 -12.15 -2.65
CA LEU A 209 5.39 -10.98 -3.26
C LEU A 209 4.01 -10.83 -2.64
N THR A 210 3.78 -9.70 -1.97
CA THR A 210 2.52 -9.43 -1.28
C THR A 210 2.00 -8.05 -1.66
N LEU A 211 0.70 -7.97 -1.96
CA LEU A 211 -0.02 -6.71 -2.16
C LEU A 211 -0.84 -6.41 -0.91
N ILE A 212 -0.65 -5.23 -0.33
CA ILE A 212 -1.45 -4.69 0.77
C ILE A 212 -2.31 -3.56 0.20
N THR A 213 -3.63 -3.64 0.42
CA THR A 213 -4.61 -2.67 -0.08
C THR A 213 -5.50 -2.19 1.06
N PRO A 214 -5.25 -0.98 1.62
CA PRO A 214 -6.23 -0.34 2.49
C PRO A 214 -7.48 0.04 1.68
N ARG A 215 -8.67 -0.07 2.28
CA ARG A 215 -9.94 0.31 1.65
C ARG A 215 -10.99 0.70 2.68
N TRP A 216 -12.03 1.41 2.23
CA TRP A 216 -13.20 1.66 3.07
C TRP A 216 -14.01 0.36 3.29
N PRO A 217 -14.57 0.10 4.49
CA PRO A 217 -15.27 -1.15 4.80
C PRO A 217 -16.38 -1.55 3.81
N ASP A 218 -17.16 -0.56 3.37
CA ASP A 218 -18.30 -0.76 2.47
C ASP A 218 -17.95 -0.57 0.98
N SER A 219 -16.67 -0.35 0.64
CA SER A 219 -16.26 -0.20 -0.76
C SER A 219 -16.34 -1.52 -1.52
N ALA A 220 -16.55 -1.41 -2.83
CA ALA A 220 -16.53 -2.58 -3.71
C ALA A 220 -15.20 -3.31 -3.56
N ARG A 221 -15.27 -4.63 -3.28
CA ARG A 221 -14.08 -5.45 -3.08
C ARG A 221 -13.43 -5.70 -4.45
N PRO A 222 -12.15 -5.34 -4.64
CA PRO A 222 -11.44 -5.74 -5.84
C PRO A 222 -11.23 -7.25 -5.88
N THR A 223 -10.97 -7.75 -7.08
CA THR A 223 -10.40 -9.09 -7.28
C THR A 223 -8.92 -8.98 -7.57
N TYR A 224 -8.16 -9.97 -7.11
CA TYR A 224 -6.71 -10.03 -7.23
C TYR A 224 -6.33 -11.29 -7.99
N ARG A 225 -5.29 -11.19 -8.82
CA ARG A 225 -4.72 -12.34 -9.53
C ARG A 225 -3.23 -12.15 -9.74
N THR A 226 -2.45 -13.19 -9.47
CA THR A 226 -1.03 -13.23 -9.81
C THR A 226 -0.84 -13.22 -11.34
N ILE A 227 0.13 -12.43 -11.81
CA ILE A 227 0.56 -12.33 -13.21
C ILE A 227 2.08 -12.43 -13.30
N ALA A 228 2.61 -12.52 -14.53
CA ALA A 228 4.05 -12.52 -14.82
C ALA A 228 4.82 -13.53 -13.96
N ASP A 229 4.34 -14.77 -13.90
CA ASP A 229 4.97 -15.89 -13.16
C ASP A 229 5.31 -15.57 -11.70
N GLY A 230 4.44 -14.79 -11.02
CA GLY A 230 4.64 -14.42 -9.62
C GLY A 230 5.38 -13.10 -9.40
N ALA A 231 5.71 -12.37 -10.47
CA ALA A 231 6.38 -11.07 -10.40
C ALA A 231 5.43 -9.87 -10.47
N GLY A 232 4.12 -10.11 -10.59
CA GLY A 232 3.13 -9.03 -10.58
C GLY A 232 1.74 -9.44 -10.09
N VAL A 233 0.90 -8.43 -9.89
CA VAL A 233 -0.49 -8.55 -9.47
C VAL A 233 -1.39 -7.75 -10.40
N ALA A 234 -2.45 -8.39 -10.90
CA ALA A 234 -3.58 -7.74 -11.52
C ALA A 234 -4.66 -7.48 -10.46
N VAL A 235 -5.14 -6.23 -10.41
CA VAL A 235 -6.26 -5.82 -9.54
C VAL A 235 -7.40 -5.36 -10.43
N SER A 236 -8.58 -5.95 -10.27
CA SER A 236 -9.77 -5.55 -11.01
C SER A 236 -10.83 -5.00 -10.06
N SER A 237 -11.34 -3.81 -10.38
CA SER A 237 -12.45 -3.13 -9.69
C SER A 237 -13.51 -2.76 -10.72
N PRO A 238 -14.75 -2.42 -10.33
CA PRO A 238 -15.77 -1.95 -11.28
C PRO A 238 -15.24 -0.79 -12.15
N GLY A 239 -15.09 -1.04 -13.46
CA GLY A 239 -14.63 -0.06 -14.44
C GLY A 239 -13.13 0.23 -14.46
N ARG A 240 -12.31 -0.41 -13.61
CA ARG A 240 -10.87 -0.13 -13.47
C ARG A 240 -10.05 -1.41 -13.40
N GLU A 241 -8.90 -1.39 -14.07
CA GLU A 241 -7.89 -2.44 -14.00
C GLU A 241 -6.52 -1.85 -13.70
N ASP A 242 -5.88 -2.39 -12.67
CA ASP A 242 -4.52 -2.04 -12.29
C ASP A 242 -3.59 -3.24 -12.49
N ARG A 243 -2.34 -2.96 -12.82
CA ARG A 243 -1.26 -3.93 -12.97
C ARG A 243 -0.05 -3.41 -12.22
N LEU A 244 0.46 -4.20 -11.27
CA LEU A 244 1.62 -3.86 -10.46
C LEU A 244 2.69 -4.94 -10.67
N PHE A 245 3.94 -4.53 -10.86
CA PHE A 245 5.07 -5.42 -11.13
C PHE A 245 6.24 -5.06 -10.22
N LEU A 246 6.88 -6.08 -9.66
CA LEU A 246 8.08 -5.91 -8.85
C LEU A 246 8.95 -7.16 -8.92
N GLY A 247 10.08 -7.05 -9.61
CA GLY A 247 11.05 -8.12 -9.84
C GLY A 247 12.43 -7.74 -9.33
N ALA A 248 13.24 -8.76 -9.02
CA ALA A 248 14.67 -8.58 -8.85
C ALA A 248 15.35 -8.30 -10.21
N ASP A 249 14.89 -9.04 -11.24
CA ASP A 249 15.32 -8.95 -12.63
C ASP A 249 14.27 -8.27 -13.51
N PRO A 250 14.63 -7.82 -14.73
CA PRO A 250 13.66 -7.32 -15.70
C PRO A 250 12.54 -8.33 -16.01
N ILE A 251 11.30 -7.87 -15.86
CA ILE A 251 10.08 -8.63 -16.15
C ILE A 251 9.63 -8.29 -17.57
N THR A 252 9.33 -9.32 -18.37
CA THR A 252 8.59 -9.16 -19.63
C THR A 252 7.18 -9.71 -19.46
N TYR A 253 6.18 -8.87 -19.69
CA TYR A 253 4.77 -9.27 -19.62
C TYR A 253 3.93 -8.45 -20.60
N ASN A 254 2.90 -9.07 -21.16
CA ASN A 254 1.99 -8.43 -22.11
C ASN A 254 0.57 -8.99 -21.94
N ASP A 255 -0.41 -8.11 -21.79
CA ASP A 255 -1.83 -8.42 -21.86
C ASP A 255 -2.63 -7.29 -22.52
N ALA A 256 -3.96 -7.35 -22.48
CA ALA A 256 -4.83 -6.33 -23.08
C ALA A 256 -4.77 -4.95 -22.39
N VAL A 257 -4.17 -4.87 -21.20
CA VAL A 257 -4.04 -3.65 -20.38
C VAL A 257 -2.67 -3.03 -20.56
N VAL A 258 -1.61 -3.83 -20.44
CA VAL A 258 -0.23 -3.34 -20.35
C VAL A 258 0.76 -4.24 -21.07
N GLN A 259 1.78 -3.63 -21.64
CA GLN A 259 3.04 -4.27 -22.02
C GLN A 259 4.15 -3.71 -21.13
N ILE A 260 4.98 -4.57 -20.55
CA ILE A 260 6.11 -4.17 -19.71
C ILE A 260 7.35 -5.00 -20.06
N ALA A 261 8.50 -4.33 -20.08
CA ALA A 261 9.84 -4.89 -20.17
C ALA A 261 10.73 -4.08 -19.21
N ALA A 262 10.61 -4.34 -17.91
CA ALA A 262 11.22 -3.52 -16.85
C ALA A 262 11.38 -4.28 -15.53
N ARG A 263 12.28 -3.83 -14.65
CA ARG A 263 12.44 -4.42 -13.29
C ARG A 263 11.19 -4.30 -12.42
N GLY A 264 10.36 -3.29 -12.67
CA GLY A 264 9.08 -3.11 -12.01
C GLY A 264 8.34 -1.91 -12.59
N GLY A 265 7.07 -1.79 -12.23
CA GLY A 265 6.21 -0.73 -12.74
C GLY A 265 4.77 -0.85 -12.28
N PHE A 266 4.00 0.17 -12.62
CA PHE A 266 2.58 0.25 -12.34
C PHE A 266 1.85 0.82 -13.55
N ALA A 267 0.71 0.22 -13.89
CA ALA A 267 -0.21 0.74 -14.88
C ALA A 267 -1.64 0.71 -14.35
N ARG A 268 -2.36 1.83 -14.50
CA ARG A 268 -3.80 1.94 -14.24
C ARG A 268 -4.54 2.26 -15.52
N LYS A 269 -5.49 1.41 -15.92
CA LYS A 269 -6.36 1.61 -17.08
C LYS A 269 -7.83 1.52 -16.66
N GLY A 270 -8.64 2.48 -17.10
CA GLY A 270 -10.05 2.55 -16.75
C GLY A 270 -10.33 3.40 -15.51
N GLY A 271 -11.61 3.56 -15.19
CA GLY A 271 -12.15 4.59 -14.28
C GLY A 271 -12.55 5.86 -15.03
N ALA A 272 -13.07 6.85 -14.29
CA ALA A 272 -12.91 8.23 -14.75
C ALA A 272 -11.39 8.48 -14.83
N LEU A 273 -10.90 9.07 -15.93
CA LEU A 273 -9.50 9.49 -16.10
C LEU A 273 -8.85 9.92 -14.77
N PRO A 274 -7.56 9.60 -14.52
CA PRO A 274 -6.50 9.51 -15.53
C PRO A 274 -5.86 8.11 -15.77
N LEU A 275 -5.20 7.92 -16.93
CA LEU A 275 -4.23 6.84 -17.14
C LEU A 275 -2.96 7.16 -16.33
N ARG A 276 -2.40 6.16 -15.66
CA ARG A 276 -1.14 6.30 -14.93
C ARG A 276 -0.17 5.21 -15.31
N LEU A 277 1.08 5.61 -15.47
CA LEU A 277 2.20 4.70 -15.72
C LEU A 277 3.34 5.04 -14.77
N MET A 278 4.05 4.02 -14.33
CA MET A 278 5.31 4.15 -13.62
C MET A 278 6.23 3.00 -14.01
N VAL A 279 7.51 3.29 -14.17
CA VAL A 279 8.55 2.32 -14.53
C VAL A 279 9.76 2.57 -13.65
N LEU A 280 10.43 1.49 -13.22
CA LEU A 280 11.65 1.59 -12.42
C LEU A 280 12.92 1.68 -13.27
N ASP A 281 13.06 0.75 -14.21
CA ASP A 281 14.17 0.62 -15.15
C ASP A 281 13.69 -0.29 -16.29
N GLY A 282 13.57 0.26 -17.49
CA GLY A 282 13.00 -0.40 -18.67
C GLY A 282 11.88 0.42 -19.30
N ALA A 283 10.86 -0.27 -19.84
CA ALA A 283 9.72 0.36 -20.50
C ALA A 283 8.38 -0.24 -20.07
N ILE A 284 7.35 0.61 -20.02
CA ILE A 284 5.95 0.23 -19.80
C ILE A 284 5.04 0.97 -20.79
N THR A 285 4.09 0.25 -21.37
CA THR A 285 3.14 0.77 -22.36
C THR A 285 1.71 0.44 -21.96
N ALA A 286 0.85 1.46 -21.91
CA ALA A 286 -0.59 1.27 -21.80
C ALA A 286 -1.33 2.46 -22.45
N GLY A 287 -2.53 2.21 -22.96
CA GLY A 287 -3.38 3.28 -23.51
C GLY A 287 -2.76 4.06 -24.68
N GLY A 288 -1.82 3.45 -25.43
CA GLY A 288 -1.10 4.12 -26.52
C GLY A 288 0.00 5.07 -26.07
N ILE A 289 0.39 5.04 -24.79
CA ILE A 289 1.52 5.78 -24.24
C ILE A 289 2.57 4.76 -23.77
N THR A 290 3.82 4.96 -24.19
CA THR A 290 4.99 4.23 -23.69
C THR A 290 5.84 5.18 -22.87
N LEU A 291 6.17 4.78 -21.64
CA LEU A 291 7.15 5.42 -20.78
C LEU A 291 8.37 4.51 -20.66
N ALA A 292 9.55 5.02 -21.02
CA ALA A 292 10.82 4.31 -20.88
C ALA A 292 11.83 5.15 -20.09
N ALA A 293 12.54 4.53 -19.15
CA ALA A 293 13.56 5.20 -18.35
C ALA A 293 14.57 4.18 -17.79
N LYS A 294 15.79 4.64 -17.53
CA LYS A 294 16.83 3.84 -16.82
C LYS A 294 16.78 4.00 -15.30
N GLU A 295 15.99 4.97 -14.84
CA GLU A 295 15.75 5.30 -13.45
C GLU A 295 14.25 5.51 -13.24
N PRO A 296 13.75 5.45 -11.99
CA PRO A 296 12.32 5.55 -11.73
C PRO A 296 11.69 6.81 -12.34
N ALA A 297 10.62 6.62 -13.09
CA ALA A 297 9.83 7.67 -13.69
C ALA A 297 8.34 7.30 -13.66
N ALA A 298 7.48 8.31 -13.61
CA ALA A 298 6.04 8.12 -13.67
C ALA A 298 5.38 9.18 -14.55
N LEU A 299 4.20 8.88 -15.08
CA LEU A 299 3.37 9.87 -15.74
C LEU A 299 1.89 9.71 -15.41
N VAL A 300 1.17 10.81 -15.57
CA VAL A 300 -0.29 10.88 -15.50
C VAL A 300 -0.79 11.49 -16.79
N TYR A 301 -1.74 10.83 -17.45
CA TYR A 301 -2.47 11.37 -18.60
C TYR A 301 -3.94 11.59 -18.21
N ASP A 302 -4.34 12.86 -18.14
CA ASP A 302 -5.69 13.29 -17.72
C ASP A 302 -6.73 13.31 -18.86
N GLY A 303 -6.36 12.80 -20.04
CA GLY A 303 -7.18 12.86 -21.26
C GLY A 303 -6.90 14.10 -22.12
N LYS A 304 -6.07 15.03 -21.67
CA LYS A 304 -5.70 16.26 -22.40
C LYS A 304 -4.19 16.51 -22.41
N ALA A 305 -3.53 16.31 -21.27
CA ALA A 305 -2.11 16.55 -21.07
C ALA A 305 -1.45 15.42 -20.30
N ILE A 306 -0.13 15.29 -20.49
CA ILE A 306 0.73 14.37 -19.76
C ILE A 306 1.56 15.18 -18.77
N THR A 307 1.52 14.79 -17.50
CA THR A 307 2.48 15.24 -16.50
C THR A 307 3.47 14.11 -16.23
N LEU A 308 4.75 14.37 -16.47
CA LEU A 308 5.86 13.44 -16.29
C LEU A 308 6.62 13.79 -14.99
N TYR A 309 6.79 12.81 -14.11
CA TYR A 309 7.49 12.91 -12.83
C TYR A 309 8.77 12.07 -12.88
N CYS A 310 9.90 12.68 -12.52
CA CYS A 310 11.20 11.99 -12.43
C CYS A 310 12.14 12.75 -11.49
N ALA A 311 13.22 12.09 -11.05
CA ALA A 311 14.28 12.78 -10.32
C ALA A 311 15.00 13.80 -11.22
N LYS A 312 15.60 14.82 -10.60
CA LYS A 312 16.41 15.81 -11.30
C LYS A 312 17.51 15.16 -12.17
N GLY A 313 17.56 15.52 -13.44
CA GLY A 313 18.56 15.04 -14.40
C GLY A 313 18.24 13.68 -15.05
N VAL A 314 17.19 12.98 -14.62
CA VAL A 314 16.69 11.77 -15.29
C VAL A 314 15.88 12.19 -16.50
N GLU A 315 16.19 11.69 -17.70
CA GLU A 315 15.50 12.00 -18.95
C GLU A 315 14.64 10.79 -19.44
N PRO A 316 13.38 10.62 -18.98
CA PRO A 316 12.52 9.57 -19.50
C PRO A 316 12.12 9.84 -20.95
N ASP A 317 12.03 8.77 -21.74
CA ASP A 317 11.45 8.81 -23.07
C ASP A 317 9.94 8.52 -23.01
N VAL A 318 9.16 9.34 -23.72
CA VAL A 318 7.71 9.20 -23.82
C VAL A 318 7.32 9.09 -25.29
N THR A 319 6.92 7.89 -25.69
CA THR A 319 6.42 7.64 -27.06
C THR A 319 4.89 7.60 -27.06
N LEU A 320 4.28 8.33 -27.99
CA LEU A 320 2.84 8.45 -28.14
C LEU A 320 2.34 7.77 -29.41
N ALA A 321 1.26 7.01 -29.30
CA ALA A 321 0.52 6.49 -30.43
C ALA A 321 0.01 7.64 -31.32
N PRO A 322 -0.24 7.41 -32.62
CA PRO A 322 -0.64 8.46 -33.56
C PRO A 322 -1.81 9.34 -33.10
N ALA A 323 -2.81 8.75 -32.43
CA ALA A 323 -4.00 9.44 -31.93
C ALA A 323 -3.71 10.41 -30.77
N LEU A 324 -2.55 10.32 -30.13
CA LEU A 324 -2.11 11.16 -29.01
C LEU A 324 -1.00 12.13 -29.41
N ARG A 325 -0.65 12.21 -30.69
CA ARG A 325 0.35 13.17 -31.17
C ARG A 325 -0.12 14.60 -30.90
N GLY A 326 0.79 15.43 -30.39
CA GLY A 326 0.49 16.82 -30.02
C GLY A 326 -0.06 16.97 -28.59
N THR A 327 -0.28 15.89 -27.84
CA THR A 327 -0.55 15.97 -26.40
C THR A 327 0.59 16.71 -25.71
N LYS A 328 0.25 17.76 -24.96
CA LYS A 328 1.21 18.55 -24.20
C LYS A 328 1.84 17.67 -23.10
N ILE A 329 3.16 17.64 -23.04
CA ILE A 329 3.92 16.99 -21.97
C ILE A 329 4.53 18.07 -21.09
N THR A 330 4.27 18.01 -19.79
CA THR A 330 4.87 18.87 -18.77
C THR A 330 5.71 18.00 -17.85
N ARG A 331 6.96 18.38 -17.62
CA ARG A 331 7.87 17.64 -16.72
C ARG A 331 7.94 18.32 -15.36
N VAL A 332 7.94 17.49 -14.32
CA VAL A 332 8.08 17.86 -12.91
C VAL A 332 9.28 17.09 -12.36
N GLU A 333 10.29 17.82 -11.93
CA GLU A 333 11.47 17.23 -11.27
C GLU A 333 11.24 17.22 -9.75
N GLU A 334 11.45 16.07 -9.13
CA GLU A 334 11.46 15.88 -7.66
C GLU A 334 12.87 15.68 -7.09
#